data_AF-A0A8G2FA88-F1
#
_entry.id   AF-A0A8G2FA88-F1
#
_cell.length_a   1.000
_cell.length_b   1.000
_cell.length_c   1.000
_cell.angle_alpha   90.00
_cell.angle_beta   90.00
_cell.angle_gamma   90.00
#
_symmetry.space_group_name_H-M   'P 1'
#
loop_
_entity.id
_entity.type
_entity.pdbx_description
1 polymer ?
#
loop_
_entity_poly.entity_id
_entity_poly.type
_entity_poly.pdbx_seq_one_letter_code
_entity_poly.pdbx_strand_id
1 'polypeptide(L)'
;MNKLLFAFAIVLALCCNAHAAKITPETIYTSFNMRTISSSLGNNLGYYCADYLSEIFSQETVSFNENTLVIDSNKRYLRFVIVEDDTLMLYEKIKGGSYNAQSIITVSYDKQHRDFRGDETYIDMPSICKPYPLQK
;
A
#
# COMPACT_ATOMS: atom_id res chain seq x y z
N MET A 1 56.38 6.05 -12.17
CA MET A 1 55.85 5.21 -11.07
C MET A 1 54.67 5.94 -10.43
N ASN A 2 53.48 5.35 -10.60
CA ASN A 2 52.15 5.91 -10.34
C ASN A 2 51.94 6.35 -8.89
N LYS A 3 51.55 7.61 -8.68
CA LYS A 3 50.92 8.09 -7.43
C LYS A 3 49.48 8.57 -7.66
N LEU A 4 48.80 8.03 -8.68
CA LEU A 4 47.47 8.45 -9.11
C LEU A 4 46.38 7.41 -8.81
N LEU A 5 46.52 6.65 -7.71
CA LEU A 5 45.67 5.47 -7.46
C LEU A 5 45.13 5.32 -6.03
N PHE A 6 45.21 6.36 -5.20
CA PHE A 6 44.77 6.28 -3.79
C PHE A 6 43.81 7.39 -3.33
N ALA A 7 42.99 7.93 -4.25
CA ALA A 7 41.97 8.92 -3.89
C ALA A 7 40.57 8.60 -4.44
N PHE A 8 40.35 7.39 -4.98
CA PHE A 8 39.05 7.00 -5.56
C PHE A 8 38.24 6.03 -4.68
N ALA A 9 38.74 5.63 -3.51
CA ALA A 9 38.11 4.61 -2.68
C ALA A 9 37.28 5.15 -1.49
N ILE A 10 37.21 6.47 -1.27
CA ILE A 10 36.57 7.06 -0.06
C ILE A 10 35.28 7.83 -0.37
N VAL A 11 34.83 7.90 -1.63
CA VAL A 11 33.59 8.63 -2.00
C VAL A 11 32.36 7.71 -2.16
N LEU A 12 32.52 6.37 -2.10
CA LEU A 12 31.39 5.42 -2.20
C LEU A 12 30.78 4.99 -0.86
N ALA A 13 31.06 5.70 0.23
CA ALA A 13 30.42 5.48 1.54
C ALA A 13 29.38 6.56 1.89
N LEU A 14 28.89 7.29 0.89
CA LEU A 14 27.82 8.27 1.07
C LEU A 14 26.46 7.58 0.92
N CYS A 15 25.80 7.44 2.08
CA CYS A 15 24.34 7.48 2.22
C CYS A 15 23.56 6.22 1.81
N CYS A 16 23.94 5.03 2.27
CA CYS A 16 22.93 4.02 2.55
C CYS A 16 22.35 4.28 3.95
N ASN A 17 21.68 5.42 4.12
CA ASN A 17 20.71 5.53 5.20
C ASN A 17 19.60 4.55 4.82
N ALA A 18 19.71 3.30 5.28
CA ALA A 18 18.58 2.39 5.31
C ALA A 18 17.57 2.97 6.31
N HIS A 19 16.89 4.04 5.90
CA HIS A 19 15.72 4.50 6.59
C HIS A 19 14.76 3.32 6.53
N ALA A 20 14.41 2.78 7.70
CA ALA A 20 13.40 1.75 7.78
C ALA A 20 12.16 2.28 7.05
N ALA A 21 11.68 1.56 6.05
CA ALA A 21 10.50 1.97 5.31
C ALA A 21 9.36 2.12 6.32
N LYS A 22 8.86 3.35 6.47
CA LYS A 22 7.80 3.68 7.43
C LYS A 22 6.47 3.71 6.72
N ILE A 23 5.45 3.12 7.33
CA ILE A 23 4.09 3.25 6.84
C ILE A 23 3.57 4.66 7.11
N THR A 24 3.05 5.30 6.08
CA THR A 24 2.35 6.59 6.13
C THR A 24 1.06 6.48 5.35
N PRO A 25 0.10 7.40 5.53
CA PRO A 25 -1.13 7.44 4.75
C PRO A 25 -0.88 7.43 3.23
N GLU A 26 0.18 8.12 2.77
CA GLU A 26 0.60 8.14 1.37
C GLU A 26 1.14 6.78 0.91
N THR A 27 1.91 6.08 1.73
CA THR A 27 2.40 4.74 1.38
C THR A 27 1.28 3.71 1.43
N ILE A 28 0.27 3.88 2.29
CA ILE A 28 -0.94 3.04 2.24
C ILE A 28 -1.63 3.19 0.88
N TYR A 29 -1.73 4.41 0.38
CA TYR A 29 -2.36 4.67 -0.91
C TYR A 29 -1.54 4.14 -2.10
N THR A 30 -0.22 4.32 -2.07
CA THR A 30 0.65 4.12 -3.24
C THR A 30 1.42 2.80 -3.28
N SER A 31 1.60 2.13 -2.14
CA SER A 31 2.49 0.97 -2.05
C SER A 31 2.06 -0.09 -1.03
N PHE A 32 0.86 0.00 -0.44
CA PHE A 32 0.31 -1.10 0.35
C PHE A 32 -0.47 -2.07 -0.54
N ASN A 33 -0.02 -3.32 -0.55
CA ASN A 33 -0.55 -4.35 -1.43
C ASN A 33 -1.88 -4.89 -0.89
N MET A 34 -2.99 -4.45 -1.49
CA MET A 34 -4.34 -4.81 -1.08
C MET A 34 -4.68 -6.29 -1.26
N ARG A 35 -3.83 -7.07 -1.95
CA ARG A 35 -3.98 -8.54 -2.07
C ARG A 35 -3.51 -9.28 -0.82
N THR A 36 -2.84 -8.59 0.09
CA THR A 36 -2.24 -9.19 1.29
C THR A 36 -3.15 -9.13 2.52
N ILE A 37 -4.37 -8.61 2.34
CA ILE A 37 -5.37 -8.50 3.40
C ILE A 37 -6.71 -9.10 2.99
N SER A 38 -7.44 -9.58 3.98
CA SER A 38 -8.82 -10.03 3.86
C SER A 38 -9.76 -8.83 3.85
N SER A 39 -9.99 -8.26 2.67
CA SER A 39 -10.91 -7.14 2.48
C SER A 39 -11.95 -7.43 1.40
N SER A 40 -13.06 -6.69 1.45
CA SER A 40 -14.05 -6.76 0.36
C SER A 40 -13.48 -6.27 -0.97
N LEU A 41 -12.46 -5.40 -0.92
CA LEU A 41 -11.73 -4.96 -2.10
C LEU A 41 -10.77 -6.04 -2.59
N GLY A 42 -9.98 -6.64 -1.69
CA GLY A 42 -9.02 -7.70 -1.99
C GLY A 42 -9.66 -8.85 -2.74
N ASN A 43 -10.83 -9.32 -2.31
CA ASN A 43 -11.58 -10.37 -3.02
C ASN A 43 -11.91 -10.02 -4.48
N ASN A 44 -12.15 -8.73 -4.79
CA ASN A 44 -12.37 -8.31 -6.17
C ASN A 44 -11.07 -8.34 -7.00
N LEU A 45 -9.90 -8.18 -6.38
CA LEU A 45 -8.61 -8.17 -7.06
C LEU A 45 -8.22 -9.55 -7.64
N GLY A 46 -8.91 -10.62 -7.27
CA GLY A 46 -8.80 -11.92 -7.93
C GLY A 46 -9.13 -11.90 -9.44
N TYR A 47 -9.70 -10.81 -9.96
CA TYR A 47 -10.02 -10.63 -11.38
C TYR A 47 -9.28 -9.47 -12.08
N TYR A 48 -8.64 -8.58 -11.32
CA TYR A 48 -8.08 -7.33 -11.82
C TYR A 48 -6.56 -7.26 -11.67
N CYS A 49 -5.89 -6.43 -12.49
CA CYS A 49 -4.44 -6.22 -12.48
C CYS A 49 -3.98 -5.15 -11.48
N ALA A 50 -4.74 -4.94 -10.39
CA ALA A 50 -4.41 -3.93 -9.40
C ALA A 50 -3.91 -4.57 -8.12
N ASP A 51 -2.93 -3.92 -7.52
CA ASP A 51 -2.33 -4.23 -6.22
C ASP A 51 -2.54 -3.08 -5.23
N TYR A 52 -2.54 -1.84 -5.73
CA TYR A 52 -2.51 -0.63 -4.89
C TYR A 52 -3.79 0.19 -5.00
N LEU A 53 -4.11 0.94 -3.95
CA LEU A 53 -5.30 1.81 -3.93
C LEU A 53 -5.20 2.92 -5.00
N SER A 54 -4.01 3.42 -5.30
CA SER A 54 -3.76 4.43 -6.35
C SER A 54 -4.06 3.95 -7.77
N GLU A 55 -4.18 2.63 -7.99
CA GLU A 55 -4.56 2.05 -9.28
C GLU A 55 -6.08 1.90 -9.41
N ILE A 56 -6.80 2.01 -8.29
CA ILE A 56 -8.23 1.72 -8.16
C ILE A 56 -9.03 3.00 -8.00
N PHE A 57 -8.54 3.92 -7.17
CA PHE A 57 -9.22 5.15 -6.77
C PHE A 57 -8.47 6.35 -7.32
N SER A 58 -9.23 7.34 -7.76
CA SER A 58 -8.67 8.60 -8.25
C SER A 58 -8.42 9.57 -7.10
N GLN A 59 -7.42 10.44 -7.26
CA GLN A 59 -6.93 11.35 -6.21
C GLN A 59 -8.04 12.25 -5.63
N GLU A 60 -9.05 12.62 -6.42
CA GLU A 60 -10.18 13.42 -5.98
C GLU A 60 -11.07 12.74 -4.93
N THR A 61 -10.99 11.42 -4.81
CA THR A 61 -11.73 10.63 -3.79
C THR A 61 -10.94 10.45 -2.50
N VAL A 62 -9.70 10.93 -2.47
CA VAL A 62 -8.72 10.61 -1.43
C VAL A 62 -8.44 11.81 -0.56
N SER A 63 -8.39 11.60 0.75
CA SER A 63 -7.92 12.59 1.71
C SER A 63 -6.94 11.97 2.70
N PHE A 64 -5.92 12.74 3.05
CA PHE A 64 -4.87 12.36 3.98
C PHE A 64 -4.89 13.27 5.20
N ASN A 65 -4.63 12.69 6.37
CA ASN A 65 -4.30 13.37 7.60
C ASN A 65 -3.11 12.63 8.24
N GLU A 66 -2.49 13.15 9.30
CA GLU A 66 -1.22 12.68 9.87
C GLU A 66 -1.07 11.15 9.97
N ASN A 67 -2.12 10.45 10.41
CA ASN A 67 -2.13 8.98 10.55
C ASN A 67 -3.28 8.30 9.80
N THR A 68 -4.01 9.02 8.97
CA THR A 68 -5.26 8.52 8.38
C THR A 68 -5.30 8.73 6.87
N LEU A 69 -5.65 7.67 6.14
CA LEU A 69 -6.07 7.71 4.74
C LEU A 69 -7.58 7.47 4.68
N VAL A 70 -8.33 8.36 4.02
CA VAL A 70 -9.75 8.15 3.70
C VAL A 70 -9.94 8.14 2.20
N ILE A 71 -10.67 7.14 1.72
CA ILE A 71 -11.18 7.04 0.35
C ILE A 71 -12.70 7.09 0.42
N ASP A 72 -13.30 8.07 -0.23
CA ASP A 72 -14.74 8.25 -0.29
C ASP A 72 -15.22 8.34 -1.74
N SER A 73 -15.36 7.19 -2.40
CA SER A 73 -15.84 7.10 -3.79
C SER A 73 -17.36 6.96 -3.85
N ASN A 74 -17.94 6.96 -5.05
CA ASN A 74 -19.36 6.71 -5.24
C ASN A 74 -19.84 5.34 -4.73
N LYS A 75 -18.93 4.36 -4.65
CA LYS A 75 -19.25 2.96 -4.32
C LYS A 75 -18.73 2.51 -2.98
N ARG A 76 -17.65 3.13 -2.47
CA ARG A 76 -16.91 2.62 -1.32
C ARG A 76 -16.49 3.77 -0.41
N TYR A 77 -16.55 3.50 0.87
CA TYR A 77 -15.87 4.29 1.89
C TYR A 77 -14.82 3.37 2.54
N LEU A 78 -13.56 3.76 2.46
CA LEU A 78 -12.45 3.08 3.13
C LEU A 78 -11.77 4.09 4.05
N ARG A 79 -11.47 3.68 5.27
CA ARG A 79 -10.67 4.48 6.21
C ARG A 79 -9.59 3.62 6.82
N PHE A 80 -8.34 3.96 6.52
CA PHE A 80 -7.16 3.36 7.11
C PHE A 80 -6.61 4.30 8.18
N VAL A 81 -6.35 3.77 9.37
CA VAL A 81 -5.75 4.51 10.49
C VAL A 81 -4.50 3.77 10.93
N ILE A 82 -3.35 4.43 10.91
CA ILE A 82 -2.12 3.95 11.52
C ILE A 82 -2.28 4.13 13.03
N VAL A 83 -2.42 3.00 13.74
CA VAL A 83 -2.63 3.00 15.21
C VAL A 83 -1.33 2.75 15.96
N GLU A 84 -0.39 2.03 15.36
CA GLU A 84 0.98 1.81 15.83
C GLU A 84 1.94 1.78 14.63
N ASP A 85 3.26 1.72 14.84
CA ASP A 85 4.28 1.83 13.78
C ASP A 85 4.13 0.77 12.67
N ASP A 86 3.58 -0.40 12.99
CA ASP A 86 3.37 -1.54 12.10
C ASP A 86 1.91 -2.02 12.08
N THR A 87 0.97 -1.25 12.64
CA THR A 87 -0.43 -1.69 12.78
C THR A 87 -1.39 -0.71 12.12
N LEU A 88 -2.22 -1.24 11.22
CA LEU A 88 -3.30 -0.50 10.57
C LEU A 88 -4.67 -0.97 11.06
N MET A 89 -5.57 -0.04 11.31
CA MET A 89 -7.00 -0.30 11.38
C MET A 89 -7.64 0.06 10.04
N LEU A 90 -8.34 -0.89 9.43
CA LEU A 90 -9.13 -0.67 8.22
C LEU A 90 -10.62 -0.71 8.58
N TYR A 91 -11.34 0.34 8.21
CA TYR A 91 -12.80 0.36 8.17
C TYR A 91 -13.28 0.39 6.72
N GLU A 92 -14.20 -0.51 6.36
CA GLU A 92 -14.75 -0.64 5.03
C GLU A 92 -16.28 -0.55 5.03
N LYS A 93 -16.83 0.21 4.08
CA LYS A 93 -18.26 0.22 3.78
C LYS A 93 -18.51 0.22 2.28
N ILE A 94 -19.37 -0.68 1.81
CA ILE A 94 -19.90 -0.64 0.44
C ILE A 94 -21.15 0.22 0.43
N LYS A 95 -21.11 1.36 -0.27
CA LYS A 95 -22.26 2.27 -0.38
C LYS A 95 -23.39 1.60 -1.17
N GLY A 96 -24.61 1.67 -0.64
CA GLY A 96 -25.78 0.98 -1.20
C GLY A 96 -25.88 -0.51 -0.86
N GLY A 97 -24.91 -1.08 -0.12
CA GLY A 97 -24.97 -2.44 0.42
C GLY A 97 -25.09 -2.47 1.94
N SER A 98 -25.24 -3.68 2.49
CA SER A 98 -25.22 -3.92 3.96
C SER A 98 -23.82 -4.18 4.50
N TYR A 99 -22.81 -4.34 3.62
CA TYR A 99 -21.45 -4.64 4.04
C TYR A 99 -20.82 -3.46 4.78
N ASN A 100 -20.42 -3.73 6.02
CA ASN A 100 -19.67 -2.84 6.90
C ASN A 100 -18.74 -3.72 7.74
N ALA A 101 -17.45 -3.43 7.72
CA ALA A 101 -16.44 -4.23 8.41
C ALA A 101 -15.33 -3.36 8.97
N GLN A 102 -14.69 -3.87 10.02
CA GLN A 102 -13.48 -3.31 10.58
C GLN A 102 -12.47 -4.43 10.84
N SER A 103 -11.21 -4.20 10.50
CA SER A 103 -10.10 -5.12 10.75
C SER A 103 -8.89 -4.38 11.31
N ILE A 104 -8.01 -5.13 11.98
CA ILE A 104 -6.70 -4.69 12.46
C ILE A 104 -5.68 -5.58 11.76
N ILE A 105 -4.70 -4.96 11.10
CA ILE A 105 -3.76 -5.60 10.19
C ILE A 105 -2.35 -5.28 10.67
N THR A 106 -1.51 -6.29 10.84
CA THR A 106 -0.06 -6.08 11.01
C THR A 106 0.55 -5.88 9.64
N VAL A 107 1.39 -4.87 9.48
CA VAL A 107 1.98 -4.48 8.21
C VAL A 107 3.49 -4.47 8.30
N SER A 108 4.13 -5.07 7.30
CA SER A 108 5.58 -5.06 7.16
C SER A 108 6.00 -4.65 5.75
N TYR A 109 7.20 -4.10 5.62
CA TYR A 109 7.76 -3.77 4.33
C TYR A 109 8.48 -4.98 3.74
N ASP A 110 8.05 -5.42 2.55
CA ASP A 110 8.69 -6.48 1.79
C ASP A 110 9.78 -5.90 0.90
N LYS A 111 11.05 -6.21 1.22
CA LYS A 111 12.20 -5.70 0.47
C LYS A 111 12.32 -6.27 -0.95
N GLN A 112 11.84 -7.48 -1.18
CA GLN A 112 11.93 -8.14 -2.48
C GLN A 112 10.99 -7.50 -3.49
N HIS A 113 9.77 -7.19 -3.05
CA HIS A 113 8.72 -6.62 -3.87
C HIS A 113 8.68 -5.09 -3.79
N ARG A 114 9.30 -4.52 -2.75
CA ARG A 114 9.40 -3.08 -2.47
C ARG A 114 8.05 -2.42 -2.16
N ASP A 115 7.13 -3.18 -1.55
CA ASP A 115 5.79 -2.77 -1.15
C ASP A 115 5.54 -3.05 0.35
N PHE A 116 4.48 -2.49 0.92
CA PHE A 116 3.98 -2.85 2.24
C PHE A 116 2.95 -3.97 2.11
N ARG A 117 2.99 -4.94 3.04
CA ARG A 117 2.13 -6.14 3.01
C ARG A 117 1.52 -6.39 4.37
N GLY A 118 0.23 -6.72 4.37
CA GLY A 118 -0.46 -7.32 5.51
C GLY A 118 0.00 -8.76 5.75
N ASP A 119 -0.20 -9.24 6.97
CA ASP A 119 0.15 -10.59 7.41
C ASP A 119 -1.01 -11.61 7.30
N GLU A 120 -2.13 -11.23 6.69
CA GLU A 120 -3.37 -12.01 6.74
C GLU A 120 -3.49 -13.07 5.61
N THR A 121 -3.22 -12.68 4.35
CA THR A 121 -3.48 -13.54 3.18
C THR A 121 -2.60 -13.16 1.99
N TYR A 122 -2.71 -13.88 0.88
CA TYR A 122 -2.21 -13.45 -0.42
C TYR A 122 -3.14 -13.93 -1.54
N ILE A 123 -3.69 -12.98 -2.30
CA ILE A 123 -4.55 -13.26 -3.46
C ILE A 123 -3.70 -13.20 -4.72
N ASP A 124 -3.39 -14.35 -5.31
CA ASP A 124 -2.59 -14.43 -6.53
C ASP A 124 -3.13 -13.52 -7.64
N MET A 125 -2.22 -12.82 -8.31
CA MET A 125 -2.55 -12.09 -9.52
C MET A 125 -2.78 -13.09 -10.66
N PRO A 126 -3.94 -13.08 -11.33
CA PRO A 126 -4.20 -14.02 -12.39
C PRO A 126 -3.33 -13.71 -13.61
N SER A 127 -2.86 -14.75 -14.30
CA SER A 127 -2.01 -14.64 -15.50
C SER A 127 -2.67 -13.84 -16.63
N ILE A 128 -4.00 -13.80 -16.65
CA ILE A 128 -4.81 -12.94 -17.52
C ILE A 128 -5.77 -12.16 -16.63
N CYS A 129 -5.43 -10.89 -16.37
CA CYS A 129 -6.22 -9.96 -15.56
C CYS A 129 -6.75 -8.81 -16.42
N LYS A 130 -7.77 -8.09 -15.92
CA LYS A 130 -8.27 -6.85 -16.54
C LYS A 130 -7.81 -5.61 -15.74
N PRO A 131 -7.60 -4.45 -16.38
CA PRO A 131 -7.43 -3.21 -15.64
C PRO A 131 -8.62 -2.96 -14.71
N TYR A 132 -8.37 -2.44 -13.51
CA TYR A 132 -9.44 -2.07 -12.60
C TYR A 132 -10.14 -0.80 -13.14
N PRO A 133 -11.48 -0.76 -13.25
CA PRO A 133 -12.17 0.46 -13.66
C PRO A 133 -12.05 1.53 -12.58
N LEU A 134 -11.36 2.63 -12.90
CA LEU A 134 -11.12 3.75 -11.98
C LEU A 134 -12.42 4.19 -11.29
N GLN A 135 -12.36 4.21 -9.96
CA GLN A 135 -13.46 4.66 -9.13
C GLN A 135 -13.27 6.14 -8.81
N LYS A 136 -14.27 6.92 -9.22
CA LYS A 136 -14.45 8.32 -8.86
C LYS A 136 -15.54 8.46 -7.80
#